data_AF-A0A2S9GCK7-F1
#
_entry.id   AF-A0A2S9GCK7-F1
#
_cell.length_a   1.000
_cell.length_b   1.000
_cell.length_c   1.000
_cell.angle_alpha   90.00
_cell.angle_beta   90.00
_cell.angle_gamma   90.00
#
_symmetry.space_group_name_H-M   'P 1'
#
loop_
_entity.id
_entity.type
_entity.pdbx_description
1 polymer ?
#
loop_
_entity_poly.entity_id
_entity_poly.type
_entity_poly.pdbx_seq_one_letter_code
_entity_poly.pdbx_strand_id
1 'polypeptide(L)'
;IQCEYYALEGVGQLLRNIEMVKSHLNPELEVSTVILTMYDGRTKLADQVAGDVRGHFGDKVLRTVIPRSVKVSEAPGYGMTIID
;
A
#
# COMPACT_ATOMS: atom_id res chain seq x y z
N ILE A 1 0.66 0.16 -0.02
CA ILE A 1 0.10 -0.79 -0.99
C ILE A 1 -0.27 -0.01 -2.24
N GLN A 2 0.30 -0.37 -3.39
CA GLN A 2 -0.01 0.28 -4.66
C GLN A 2 -1.41 -0.10 -5.13
N CYS A 3 -2.17 0.85 -5.69
CA CYS A 3 -3.53 0.60 -6.16
C CYS A 3 -3.57 0.18 -7.65
N GLU A 4 -2.80 -0.85 -8.00
CA GLU A 4 -2.66 -1.37 -9.38
C GLU A 4 -2.96 -2.89 -9.44
N TYR A 5 -3.03 -3.45 -10.65
CA TYR A 5 -3.54 -4.81 -10.90
C TYR A 5 -2.85 -5.90 -10.05
N TYR A 6 -1.53 -5.81 -9.89
CA TYR A 6 -0.73 -6.77 -9.11
C TYR A 6 -0.96 -6.69 -7.59
N ALA A 7 -1.64 -5.65 -7.12
CA ALA A 7 -1.85 -5.46 -5.68
C ALA A 7 -2.85 -6.44 -5.09
N LEU A 8 -3.88 -6.87 -5.82
CA LEU A 8 -4.90 -7.78 -5.30
C LEU A 8 -4.32 -9.15 -4.94
N GLU A 9 -3.50 -9.70 -5.83
CA GLU A 9 -2.82 -10.98 -5.59
C GLU A 9 -1.70 -10.84 -4.55
N GLY A 10 -0.94 -9.74 -4.63
CA GLY A 10 0.19 -9.47 -3.74
C GLY A 10 -0.20 -9.22 -2.28
N VAL A 11 -1.38 -8.65 -2.01
CA VAL A 11 -1.86 -8.38 -0.64
C VAL A 11 -2.05 -9.67 0.14
N GLY A 12 -2.74 -10.65 -0.45
CA GLY A 12 -2.98 -11.94 0.20
C GLY A 12 -1.68 -12.70 0.48
N GLN A 13 -0.71 -12.65 -0.44
CA GLN A 13 0.60 -13.26 -0.24
C GLN A 13 1.42 -12.56 0.84
N LEU A 14 1.41 -11.22 0.87
CA LEU A 14 2.09 -10.44 1.90
C LEU A 14 1.56 -10.79 3.30
N LEU A 15 0.24 -10.89 3.46
CA LEU A 15 -0.39 -11.28 4.73
C LEU A 15 0.06 -12.66 5.20
N ARG A 16 0.05 -13.65 4.30
CA ARG A 16 0.54 -15.00 4.62
C ARG A 16 1.99 -14.99 5.09
N ASN A 17 2.84 -14.19 4.45
CA ASN A 17 4.24 -14.07 4.83
C ASN A 17 4.40 -13.40 6.20
N ILE A 18 3.65 -12.34 6.48
CA ILE A 18 3.67 -11.66 7.79
C ILE A 18 3.27 -12.64 8.91
N GLU A 19 2.19 -13.40 8.72
CA GLU A 19 1.76 -14.40 9.70
C GLU A 19 2.77 -15.53 9.90
N MET A 20 3.45 -15.96 8.84
CA MET A 20 4.51 -16.96 8.93
C MET A 20 5.71 -16.44 9.73
N VAL A 21 6.16 -15.21 9.46
CA VAL A 21 7.25 -14.58 10.22
C VAL A 21 6.84 -14.36 11.67
N LYS A 22 5.59 -13.93 11.90
CA LYS A 22 5.06 -13.72 13.25
C LYS A 22 5.05 -15.01 14.07
N SER A 23 4.60 -16.11 13.48
CA SER A 23 4.49 -17.41 14.16
C SER A 23 5.83 -18.11 14.42
N HIS A 24 6.85 -17.89 13.59
CA HIS A 24 8.11 -18.64 13.66
C HIS A 24 9.34 -17.83 14.09
N LEU A 25 9.35 -16.50 13.91
CA LEU A 25 10.54 -15.68 14.07
C LEU A 25 10.36 -14.47 14.99
N ASN A 26 9.22 -13.78 14.89
CA ASN A 26 8.97 -12.56 15.66
C ASN A 26 7.50 -12.45 16.10
N PRO A 27 7.13 -13.01 17.27
CA PRO A 27 5.76 -12.97 17.79
C PRO A 27 5.21 -11.54 18.01
N GLU A 28 6.09 -10.56 18.21
CA GLU A 28 5.70 -9.15 18.41
C GLU A 28 5.44 -8.40 17.09
N LEU A 29 5.64 -9.06 15.93
CA LEU A 29 5.38 -8.44 14.64
C LEU A 29 3.90 -8.06 14.49
N GLU A 30 3.66 -6.79 14.18
CA GLU A 30 2.34 -6.26 13.93
C GLU A 30 2.37 -5.29 12.75
N VAL A 31 1.32 -5.34 11.92
CA VAL A 31 1.06 -4.29 10.93
C VAL A 31 0.48 -3.09 11.65
N SER A 32 1.27 -2.05 11.87
CA SER A 32 0.80 -0.84 12.55
C SER A 32 -0.09 0.03 11.65
N THR A 33 0.28 0.17 10.37
CA THR A 33 -0.37 1.11 9.45
C THR A 33 -0.19 0.66 8.00
N VAL A 34 -1.20 0.95 7.18
CA VAL A 34 -1.22 0.72 5.74
C VAL A 34 -1.54 2.04 5.02
N ILE A 35 -0.71 2.41 4.06
CA ILE A 35 -0.95 3.56 3.19
C ILE A 35 -1.22 3.10 1.75
N LEU A 36 -2.22 3.69 1.12
CA LEU A 36 -2.52 3.46 -0.29
C LEU A 36 -1.69 4.41 -1.15
N THR A 37 -1.01 3.86 -2.15
CA THR A 37 -0.06 4.60 -3.00
C THR A 37 -0.40 4.49 -4.48
N MET A 38 0.01 5.50 -5.25
CA MET A 38 -0.28 5.60 -6.68
C MET A 38 -1.79 5.50 -7.00
N TYR A 39 -2.62 5.96 -6.07
CA TYR A 39 -4.07 5.90 -6.20
C TYR A 39 -4.53 6.83 -7.33
N ASP A 40 -5.40 6.31 -8.20
CA ASP A 40 -6.07 7.06 -9.26
C ASP A 40 -7.57 6.78 -9.20
N GLY A 41 -8.31 7.66 -8.52
CA GLY A 41 -9.77 7.54 -8.32
C GLY A 41 -10.60 7.65 -9.61
N ARG A 42 -9.97 7.85 -10.78
CA ARG A 42 -10.63 7.73 -12.08
C ARG A 42 -10.72 6.28 -12.55
N THR A 43 -9.99 5.37 -11.91
CA THR A 43 -9.91 3.96 -12.30
C THR A 43 -10.68 3.08 -11.33
N LYS A 44 -11.59 2.26 -11.86
CA LYS A 44 -12.35 1.27 -11.06
C LYS A 44 -11.43 0.32 -10.30
N LEU A 45 -10.28 -0.01 -10.90
CA LEU A 45 -9.29 -0.90 -10.30
C LEU A 45 -8.71 -0.33 -9.01
N ALA A 46 -8.35 0.96 -8.99
CA ALA A 46 -7.81 1.59 -7.78
C ALA A 46 -8.84 1.58 -6.65
N ASP A 47 -10.12 1.77 -6.96
CA ASP A 47 -11.21 1.70 -5.99
C ASP A 47 -11.43 0.28 -5.45
N GLN A 48 -11.36 -0.73 -6.32
CA GLN A 48 -11.44 -2.14 -5.90
C GLN A 48 -10.29 -2.50 -4.96
N VAL A 49 -9.04 -2.18 -5.33
CA VAL A 49 -7.88 -2.43 -4.48
C VAL A 49 -8.00 -1.70 -3.14
N ALA A 50 -8.40 -0.43 -3.17
CA ALA A 50 -8.61 0.35 -1.95
C ALA A 50 -9.71 -0.26 -1.05
N GLY A 51 -10.78 -0.76 -1.65
CA GLY A 51 -11.86 -1.47 -0.97
C GLY A 51 -11.36 -2.74 -0.30
N ASP A 52 -10.66 -3.61 -1.02
CA ASP A 52 -10.16 -4.88 -0.50
C ASP A 52 -9.14 -4.70 0.63
N VAL A 53 -8.22 -3.75 0.47
CA VAL A 53 -7.24 -3.40 1.50
C VAL A 53 -7.94 -2.84 2.74
N ARG A 54 -8.93 -1.95 2.59
CA ARG A 54 -9.71 -1.44 3.72
C ARG A 54 -10.55 -2.52 4.38
N GLY A 55 -11.12 -3.44 3.62
CA GLY A 55 -11.87 -4.59 4.15
C GLY A 55 -11.00 -5.52 5.01
N HIS A 56 -9.72 -5.70 4.63
CA HIS A 56 -8.80 -6.58 5.38
C HIS A 56 -8.13 -5.90 6.58
N PHE A 57 -7.64 -4.67 6.41
CA PHE A 57 -6.82 -4.00 7.42
C PHE A 57 -7.60 -3.00 8.27
N GLY A 58 -8.85 -2.70 7.92
CA GLY A 58 -9.74 -1.82 8.67
C GLY A 58 -9.09 -0.47 9.01
N ASP A 59 -9.10 -0.14 10.29
CA ASP A 59 -8.63 1.14 10.83
C ASP A 59 -7.10 1.33 10.72
N LYS A 60 -6.36 0.27 10.39
CA LYS A 60 -4.92 0.38 10.10
C LYS A 60 -4.67 1.05 8.74
N VAL A 61 -5.67 1.14 7.86
CA VAL A 61 -5.54 1.84 6.58
C VAL A 61 -5.77 3.33 6.77
N LEU A 62 -4.77 4.13 6.40
CA LEU A 62 -4.89 5.58 6.46
C LEU A 62 -5.97 6.10 5.50
N ARG A 63 -6.67 7.15 5.94
CA ARG A 63 -7.57 7.92 5.07
C ARG A 63 -6.81 8.62 3.95
N THR A 64 -5.61 9.10 4.26
CA THR A 64 -4.70 9.73 3.29
C THR A 64 -4.24 8.70 2.26
N VAL A 65 -4.31 9.10 0.99
CA VAL A 65 -3.78 8.33 -0.13
C VAL A 65 -2.68 9.12 -0.82
N ILE A 66 -1.66 8.44 -1.33
CA ILE A 66 -0.66 9.05 -2.20
C ILE A 66 -1.15 8.92 -3.63
N PRO A 67 -1.54 10.03 -4.31
CA PRO A 67 -2.05 9.98 -5.66
C PRO A 67 -0.94 9.61 -6.65
N ARG A 68 -1.32 9.12 -7.83
CA ARG A 68 -0.38 9.02 -8.95
C ARG A 68 0.10 10.41 -9.36
N SER A 69 1.41 10.63 -9.34
CA SER A 69 2.03 11.91 -9.67
C SER A 69 3.32 11.71 -10.45
N VAL A 70 3.42 12.37 -11.62
CA VAL A 70 4.63 12.38 -12.43
C VAL A 70 5.80 13.00 -11.65
N LYS A 71 5.53 14.09 -10.92
CA LYS A 71 6.55 14.77 -10.10
C LYS A 71 7.15 13.87 -9.02
N VAL A 72 6.33 13.05 -8.35
CA VAL A 72 6.79 12.07 -7.35
C VAL A 72 7.75 11.05 -7.98
N SER A 73 7.48 10.63 -9.22
CA SER A 73 8.31 9.69 -9.95
C SER A 73 9.61 10.31 -10.49
N GLU A 74 9.61 11.61 -10.80
CA GLU A 74 10.76 12.32 -11.35
C GLU A 74 11.74 12.84 -10.28
N ALA A 75 11.26 13.17 -9.08
CA ALA A 75 12.09 13.72 -7.99
C ALA A 75 13.38 12.91 -7.70
N PRO A 76 13.35 11.55 -7.65
CA PRO A 76 14.56 10.76 -7.51
C PRO A 76 15.59 10.96 -8.64
N GLY A 77 15.13 11.21 -9.88
CA GLY A 77 16.00 11.48 -11.03
C GLY A 77 16.75 12.80 -10.92
N TYR A 78 16.20 13.76 -10.16
CA TYR A 78 16.85 15.03 -9.82
C TYR A 78 17.64 14.98 -8.51
N GLY A 79 17.69 13.82 -7.84
CA GLY A 79 18.39 13.66 -6.56
C GLY A 79 17.78 14.49 -5.43
N MET A 80 16.49 14.83 -5.52
CA MET A 80 15.79 15.68 -4.55
C MET A 80 14.55 14.98 -3.98
N THR A 81 14.05 15.46 -2.84
CA THR A 81 12.76 14.98 -2.34
C THR A 81 11.61 15.66 -3.08
N ILE A 82 10.40 15.11 -2.95
CA ILE A 82 9.19 15.76 -3.51
C ILE A 82 8.76 17.01 -2.72
N ILE A 83 9.38 17.26 -1.57
CA ILE A 83 9.08 18.40 -0.70
C ILE A 83 9.91 19.62 -1.12
N ASP A 84 11.09 19.38 -1.69
CA ASP A 84 12.02 20.39 -2.20
C ASP A 84 11.59 20.93 -3.58
#